data_AF-A0A377M1K5-F1
#
_entry.id   AF-A0A377M1K5-F1
#
_cell.length_a   1.000
_cell.length_b   1.000
_cell.length_c   1.000
_cell.angle_alpha   90.00
_cell.angle_beta   90.00
_cell.angle_gamma   90.00
#
_symmetry.space_group_name_H-M   'P 1'
#
loop_
_entity.id
_entity.type
_entity.pdbx_description
1 polymer ?
#
loop_
_entity_poly.entity_id
_entity_poly.type
_entity_poly.pdbx_seq_one_letter_code
_entity_poly.pdbx_strand_id
1 'polypeptide(L)'
;MVKNLFIGVGNALSVFVRKLGIRLIANQGPVQVQAQNDLMELLARKAISIVSTEDEIQILAKKKITLNGGGSYITLDANAIEAATLGITGHGQDFMTGSRRHQRNLHF
;
A
#
# COMPACT_ATOMS: atom_id res chain seq x y z
N MET A 1 -39.13 3.65 9.07
CA MET A 1 -37.97 2.84 8.65
C MET A 1 -37.07 3.71 7.78
N VAL A 2 -35.80 3.87 8.15
CA VAL A 2 -34.82 4.55 7.29
C VAL A 2 -34.32 3.53 6.28
N LYS A 3 -34.53 3.78 4.99
CA LYS A 3 -34.10 2.87 3.91
C LYS A 3 -32.67 3.17 3.46
N ASN A 4 -32.27 4.45 3.47
CA ASN A 4 -30.96 4.91 3.03
C ASN A 4 -30.54 6.15 3.85
N LEU A 5 -29.24 6.29 4.09
CA LEU A 5 -28.63 7.51 4.63
C LEU A 5 -27.62 8.02 3.59
N PHE A 6 -27.78 9.28 3.20
CA PHE A 6 -26.84 10.00 2.35
C PHE A 6 -26.35 11.24 3.09
N ILE A 7 -25.04 11.49 3.05
CA ILE A 7 -24.41 12.66 3.67
C ILE A 7 -23.62 13.36 2.57
N GLY A 8 -24.06 14.57 2.19
CA GLY A 8 -23.34 15.47 1.29
C GLY A 8 -22.77 16.64 2.07
N VAL A 9 -21.50 16.98 1.83
CA VAL A 9 -20.81 18.08 2.53
C VAL A 9 -20.10 18.96 1.51
N GLY A 10 -20.30 20.28 1.60
CA GLY A 10 -19.75 21.23 0.63
C GLY A 10 -18.25 21.51 0.79
N ASN A 11 -17.72 21.41 2.01
CA ASN A 11 -16.32 21.77 2.31
C ASN A 11 -15.53 20.61 2.92
N ALA A 12 -15.85 20.20 4.16
CA ALA A 12 -15.07 19.18 4.86
C ALA A 12 -15.93 18.35 5.83
N LEU A 13 -15.69 17.04 5.84
CA LEU A 13 -16.19 16.11 6.86
C LEU A 13 -15.01 15.59 7.68
N SER A 14 -15.06 15.77 9.01
CA SER A 14 -14.05 15.24 9.93
C SER A 14 -14.73 14.38 10.99
N VAL A 15 -14.23 13.16 11.19
CA VAL A 15 -14.73 12.23 12.20
C VAL A 15 -13.61 11.90 13.17
N PHE A 16 -13.84 12.13 14.46
CA PHE A 16 -12.86 11.91 15.51
C PHE A 16 -13.48 11.18 16.70
N VAL A 17 -12.80 10.14 17.20
CA VAL A 17 -13.27 9.32 18.32
C VAL A 17 -12.14 9.14 19.34
N ARG A 18 -12.41 9.38 20.63
CA ARG A 18 -11.39 9.36 21.70
C ARG A 18 -11.13 7.99 22.32
N LYS A 19 -12.12 7.10 22.35
CA LYS A 19 -12.05 5.85 23.16
C LYS A 19 -12.39 4.58 22.36
N LEU A 20 -13.58 4.53 21.78
CA LEU A 20 -14.14 3.27 21.23
C LEU A 20 -13.81 3.01 19.75
N GLY A 21 -13.13 3.95 19.08
CA GLY A 21 -12.74 3.83 17.67
C GLY A 21 -13.91 4.00 16.68
N ILE A 22 -13.59 3.81 15.40
CA ILE A 22 -14.52 3.88 14.27
C ILE A 22 -14.63 2.48 13.67
N ARG A 23 -15.85 2.05 13.33
CA ARG A 23 -16.11 0.78 12.61
C ARG A 23 -16.97 1.09 11.39
N LEU A 24 -16.49 0.72 10.21
CA LEU A 24 -17.20 0.82 8.93
C LEU A 24 -17.45 -0.62 8.44
N ILE A 25 -18.68 -1.10 8.55
CA ILE A 25 -19.03 -2.51 8.30
C ILE A 25 -20.23 -2.55 7.34
N ALA A 26 -20.11 -3.35 6.28
CA ALA A 26 -21.20 -3.69 5.37
C ALA A 26 -21.46 -5.21 5.45
N ASN A 27 -22.71 -5.62 5.66
CA ASN A 27 -23.11 -7.04 5.65
C ASN A 27 -23.15 -7.60 4.21
N GLN A 28 -23.60 -6.75 3.28
CA GLN A 28 -23.69 -7.05 1.86
C GLN A 28 -23.36 -5.79 1.07
N GLY A 29 -22.84 -5.99 -0.14
CA GLY A 29 -22.40 -4.91 -1.02
C GLY A 29 -21.00 -4.37 -0.70
N PRO A 30 -20.40 -3.62 -1.64
CA PRO A 30 -19.01 -3.17 -1.51
C PRO A 30 -18.88 -1.98 -0.56
N VAL A 31 -17.74 -1.89 0.13
CA VAL A 31 -17.28 -0.64 0.75
C VAL A 31 -16.28 0.01 -0.21
N GLN A 32 -16.57 1.25 -0.61
CA GLN A 32 -15.68 2.03 -1.49
C GLN A 32 -15.20 3.28 -0.75
N VAL A 33 -13.90 3.49 -0.76
CA VAL A 33 -13.25 4.71 -0.24
C VAL A 33 -12.38 5.25 -1.35
N GLN A 34 -12.53 6.53 -1.69
CA GLN A 34 -11.84 7.14 -2.83
C GLN A 34 -11.46 8.59 -2.52
N ALA A 35 -10.27 8.99 -2.94
CA ALA A 35 -9.84 10.39 -3.05
C ALA A 35 -9.54 10.63 -4.54
N GLN A 36 -10.49 11.22 -5.27
CA GLN A 36 -10.44 11.24 -6.74
C GLN A 36 -9.48 12.29 -7.31
N ASN A 37 -9.26 13.38 -6.57
CA ASN A 37 -8.48 14.52 -7.01
C ASN A 37 -7.32 14.86 -6.05
N ASP A 38 -7.10 14.03 -5.03
CA ASP A 38 -6.13 14.30 -3.98
C ASP A 38 -5.62 13.00 -3.32
N LEU A 39 -4.76 13.15 -2.32
CA LEU A 39 -4.12 12.08 -1.59
C LEU A 39 -5.09 11.29 -0.68
N MET A 40 -4.88 9.98 -0.60
CA MET A 40 -5.44 9.12 0.43
C MET A 40 -4.32 8.62 1.35
N GLU A 41 -4.43 8.86 2.65
CA GLU A 41 -3.49 8.37 3.66
C GLU A 41 -4.19 7.49 4.71
N LEU A 42 -3.54 6.37 5.04
CA LEU A 42 -3.93 5.48 6.13
C LEU A 42 -2.76 5.38 7.11
N LEU A 43 -2.95 5.88 8.33
CA LEU A 43 -1.91 5.92 9.36
C LEU A 43 -2.40 5.22 10.63
N ALA A 44 -1.56 4.36 11.20
CA ALA A 44 -1.83 3.70 12.47
C ALA A 44 -0.56 3.62 13.31
N ARG A 45 -0.67 3.89 14.62
CA ARG A 45 0.46 3.79 15.56
C ARG A 45 0.96 2.35 15.75
N LYS A 46 0.07 1.36 15.60
CA LYS A 46 0.38 -0.06 15.79
C LYS A 46 0.54 -0.74 14.45
N ALA A 47 -0.54 -1.25 13.88
CA ALA A 47 -0.53 -2.03 12.66
C ALA A 47 -1.69 -1.63 11.76
N ILE A 48 -1.49 -1.82 10.46
CA ILE A 48 -2.54 -1.82 9.44
C ILE A 48 -2.63 -3.26 8.93
N SER A 49 -3.85 -3.80 8.85
CA SER A 49 -4.11 -5.15 8.34
C SER A 49 -5.05 -5.05 7.15
N ILE A 50 -4.64 -5.57 6.00
CA ILE A 50 -5.43 -5.67 4.77
C ILE A 50 -5.50 -7.16 4.44
N VAL A 51 -6.71 -7.72 4.45
CA VAL A 51 -6.94 -9.16 4.31
C VAL A 51 -8.13 -9.38 3.39
N SER A 52 -7.95 -10.24 2.39
CA SER A 52 -9.05 -10.89 1.68
C SER A 52 -9.15 -12.33 2.18
N THR A 53 -10.36 -12.77 2.55
CA THR A 53 -10.57 -14.10 3.16
C THR A 53 -10.88 -15.18 2.13
N GLU A 54 -11.37 -14.80 0.96
CA GLU A 54 -11.87 -15.73 -0.06
C GLU A 54 -11.21 -15.51 -1.43
N ASP A 55 -10.60 -14.35 -1.66
CA ASP A 55 -10.08 -13.95 -2.98
C ASP A 55 -8.77 -13.14 -2.82
N GLU A 56 -8.49 -12.20 -3.70
CA GLU A 56 -7.22 -11.48 -3.78
C GLU A 56 -7.21 -10.06 -3.17
N ILE A 57 -6.00 -9.50 -3.06
CA ILE A 57 -5.74 -8.09 -2.78
C ILE A 57 -5.02 -7.51 -4.01
N GLN A 58 -5.66 -6.56 -4.69
CA GLN A 58 -5.04 -5.84 -5.81
C GLN A 58 -4.52 -4.47 -5.36
N ILE A 59 -3.23 -4.20 -5.63
CA ILE A 59 -2.61 -2.89 -5.44
C ILE A 59 -2.13 -2.40 -6.80
N LEU A 60 -2.79 -1.37 -7.31
CA LEU A 60 -2.54 -0.82 -8.65
C LEU A 60 -2.00 0.61 -8.50
N ALA A 61 -0.87 0.90 -9.12
CA ALA A 61 -0.33 2.26 -9.19
C ALA A 61 0.17 2.56 -10.59
N LYS A 62 -0.13 3.77 -11.07
CA LYS A 62 0.32 4.22 -12.40
C LYS A 62 1.83 4.47 -12.46
N LYS A 63 2.43 4.93 -11.36
CA LYS A 63 3.83 5.35 -11.31
C LYS A 63 4.73 4.34 -10.60
N LYS A 64 4.43 4.05 -9.33
CA LYS A 64 5.30 3.26 -8.47
C LYS A 64 4.56 2.69 -7.27
N ILE A 65 4.91 1.47 -6.87
CA ILE A 65 4.55 0.86 -5.59
C ILE A 65 5.84 0.69 -4.79
N THR A 66 5.80 1.04 -3.50
CA THR A 66 6.93 0.81 -2.59
C THR A 66 6.43 0.21 -1.28
N LEU A 67 7.03 -0.91 -0.88
CA LEU A 67 6.79 -1.59 0.37
C LEU A 67 8.07 -1.52 1.19
N ASN A 68 8.02 -0.89 2.37
CA ASN A 68 9.18 -0.69 3.25
C ASN A 68 8.92 -1.28 4.63
N GLY A 69 9.92 -1.90 5.24
CA GLY A 69 9.81 -2.39 6.61
C GLY A 69 11.12 -2.97 7.13
N GLY A 70 11.48 -2.66 8.38
CA GLY A 70 12.63 -3.27 9.06
C GLY A 70 13.97 -3.10 8.33
N GLY A 71 14.18 -1.95 7.66
CA GLY A 71 15.38 -1.69 6.86
C GLY A 71 15.43 -2.42 5.52
N SER A 72 14.35 -3.09 5.12
CA SER A 72 14.20 -3.73 3.81
C SER A 72 13.13 -3.02 2.99
N TYR A 73 13.24 -3.14 1.66
CA TYR A 73 12.22 -2.61 0.76
C TYR A 73 12.02 -3.45 -0.49
N ILE A 74 10.85 -3.26 -1.11
CA ILE A 74 10.52 -3.68 -2.46
C ILE A 74 9.91 -2.48 -3.17
N THR A 75 10.36 -2.20 -4.38
CA THR A 75 9.82 -1.18 -5.27
C THR A 75 9.44 -1.81 -6.60
N LEU A 76 8.30 -1.40 -7.14
CA LEU A 76 7.86 -1.73 -8.50
C LEU A 76 7.57 -0.42 -9.23
N ASP A 77 8.22 -0.21 -10.38
CA ASP A 77 7.93 0.90 -11.29
C ASP A 77 7.94 0.44 -12.76
N ALA A 78 7.82 1.39 -13.69
CA ALA A 78 7.74 1.10 -15.12
C ALA A 78 8.99 0.41 -15.70
N ASN A 79 10.14 0.50 -15.03
CA ASN A 79 11.42 0.03 -15.54
C ASN A 79 11.89 -1.26 -14.85
N ALA A 80 11.61 -1.41 -13.56
CA ALA A 80 12.15 -2.52 -12.78
C ALA A 80 11.32 -2.90 -11.56
N ILE A 81 11.57 -4.13 -11.10
CA ILE A 81 11.26 -4.58 -9.75
C ILE A 81 12.60 -4.60 -9.00
N GLU A 82 12.67 -3.86 -7.89
CA GLU A 82 13.85 -3.77 -7.05
C GLU A 82 13.50 -4.23 -5.64
N ALA A 83 14.32 -5.10 -5.07
CA ALA A 83 14.27 -5.42 -3.65
C ALA A 83 15.66 -5.26 -3.04
N ALA A 84 15.72 -4.82 -1.79
CA ALA A 84 16.96 -4.75 -1.04
C ALA A 84 16.70 -4.96 0.45
N THR A 85 17.71 -5.49 1.14
CA THR A 85 17.72 -5.69 2.58
C THR A 85 19.13 -5.42 3.11
N LEU A 86 19.24 -5.01 4.37
CA LEU A 86 20.53 -4.83 5.05
C LEU A 86 21.11 -6.14 5.60
N GLY A 87 20.34 -7.25 5.56
CA GLY A 87 20.75 -8.54 6.10
C GLY A 87 21.35 -9.49 5.07
N ILE A 88 22.25 -10.36 5.52
CA ILE A 88 22.73 -11.51 4.75
C ILE A 88 21.59 -12.51 4.54
N THR A 89 21.22 -12.77 3.29
CA THR A 89 20.29 -13.86 2.98
C THR A 89 21.03 -15.19 3.22
N GLY A 90 20.44 -16.12 3.98
CA GLY A 90 21.05 -17.41 4.39
C GLY A 90 21.51 -18.35 3.25
N HIS A 91 21.44 -17.89 2.00
CA HIS A 91 21.98 -18.53 0.81
C HIS A 91 23.10 -17.68 0.17
N GLY A 92 24.04 -17.12 0.93
CA GLY A 92 25.34 -16.62 0.40
C GLY A 92 25.28 -15.62 -0.76
N GLN A 93 24.13 -15.02 -1.03
CA GLN A 93 23.89 -14.09 -2.12
C GLN A 93 23.21 -12.88 -1.50
N ASP A 94 24.00 -11.84 -1.27
CA ASP A 94 23.47 -10.49 -1.12
C ASP A 94 22.62 -10.21 -2.36
N PHE A 95 21.30 -10.10 -2.19
CA PHE A 95 20.42 -9.56 -3.20
C PHE A 95 20.66 -8.04 -3.28
N MET A 96 21.87 -7.67 -3.68
CA MET A 96 22.30 -6.31 -3.93
C MET A 96 22.26 -6.09 -5.43
N THR A 97 21.11 -5.57 -5.87
CA THR A 97 20.91 -4.77 -7.08
C THR A 97 20.82 -5.54 -8.42
N GLY A 98 19.60 -5.61 -8.93
CA GLY A 98 19.30 -5.93 -10.34
C GLY A 98 19.78 -4.87 -11.34
N SER A 99 20.42 -3.77 -10.92
CA SER A 99 20.84 -2.67 -11.81
C SER A 99 22.34 -2.63 -12.13
N ARG A 100 23.16 -3.58 -11.65
CA ARG A 100 24.60 -3.65 -12.00
C ARG A 100 25.00 -4.77 -12.96
N ARG A 101 24.07 -5.59 -13.45
CA ARG A 101 24.37 -6.62 -14.47
C ARG A 101 24.24 -6.16 -15.92
N HIS A 102 23.72 -4.96 -16.20
CA HIS A 102 23.54 -4.48 -17.58
C HIS A 102 24.52 -3.39 -18.06
N GLN A 103 25.52 -3.03 -17.25
CA GLN A 103 26.56 -2.07 -17.64
C GLN A 103 27.97 -2.55 -17.30
N ARG A 104 28.27 -3.81 -17.63
CA ARG A 104 29.65 -4.30 -17.77
C ARG A 104 29.69 -5.33 -18.90
N ASN A 105 29.65 -4.81 -20.14
CA ASN A 105 30.28 -5.43 -21.32
C ASN A 105 30.11 -4.51 -22.54
N LEU A 106 30.73 -3.33 -22.51
CA LEU A 106 31.10 -2.59 -23.72
C LEU A 106 32.35 -1.77 -23.41
N HIS A 107 33.50 -2.45 -23.32
CA HIS A 107 34.84 -1.90 -23.52
C HIS A 107 35.68 -3.02 -24.10
N PHE A 108 35.64 -3.15 -25.44
CA PHE A 108 36.75 -3.11 -26.41
C PHE A 108 36.17 -3.48 -27.78
#